data_AF-A0A1L7CMU7-F1
#
_entry.id   AF-A0A1L7CMU7-F1
#
_cell.length_a   1.000
_cell.length_b   1.000
_cell.length_c   1.000
_cell.angle_alpha   90.00
_cell.angle_beta   90.00
_cell.angle_gamma   90.00
#
_symmetry.space_group_name_H-M   'P 1'
#
loop_
_entity.id
_entity.type
_entity.pdbx_description
1 polymer ?
#
loop_
_entity_poly.entity_id
_entity_poly.type
_entity_poly.pdbx_seq_one_letter_code
_entity_poly.pdbx_strand_id
1 'polypeptide(L)'
;MKSFKNWPPNYRFAYVLCALGLIVCAGAVVWRLGGAEGMVMAGLGLLSCAVLLVMMPRWALDGNEEGERRARARAAREELRQSRRGSSQN
;
A
#
# COMPACT_ATOMS: atom_id res chain seq x y z
N MET A 1 16.70 -4.65 5.06
CA MET A 1 15.29 -4.19 4.92
C MET A 1 15.30 -2.97 4.02
N LYS A 2 14.43 -2.88 3.01
CA LYS A 2 14.34 -1.68 2.16
C LYS A 2 13.97 -0.48 3.02
N SER A 3 14.62 0.66 2.82
CA SER A 3 14.31 1.88 3.57
C SER A 3 12.84 2.29 3.33
N PHE A 4 12.11 2.60 4.40
CA PHE A 4 10.70 3.01 4.33
C PHE A 4 10.47 4.17 3.36
N LYS A 5 11.46 5.05 3.20
CA LYS A 5 11.40 6.18 2.24
C LYS A 5 11.32 5.73 0.78
N ASN A 6 11.82 4.54 0.44
CA ASN A 6 11.86 4.02 -0.92
C ASN A 6 10.57 3.28 -1.30
N TRP A 7 9.63 3.14 -0.37
CA TRP A 7 8.38 2.45 -0.66
C TRP A 7 7.42 3.34 -1.46
N PRO A 8 6.65 2.75 -2.40
CA PRO A 8 5.56 3.43 -3.05
C PRO A 8 4.64 4.15 -2.05
N PRO A 9 4.10 5.34 -2.35
CA PRO A 9 3.29 6.13 -1.42
C PRO A 9 2.05 5.38 -0.89
N ASN A 10 1.37 4.62 -1.75
CA ASN A 10 0.25 3.74 -1.37
C ASN A 10 0.67 2.67 -0.35
N TYR A 11 1.87 2.12 -0.51
CA TYR A 11 2.41 1.08 0.38
C TYR A 11 2.75 1.65 1.76
N ARG A 12 3.33 2.86 1.81
CA ARG A 12 3.55 3.60 3.07
C ARG A 12 2.24 3.93 3.76
N PHE A 13 1.24 4.38 3.01
CA PHE A 13 -0.09 4.67 3.55
C PHE A 13 -0.75 3.43 4.15
N ALA A 14 -0.73 2.30 3.43
CA ALA A 14 -1.27 1.04 3.93
C ALA A 14 -0.54 0.55 5.20
N TYR A 15 0.79 0.71 5.25
CA TYR A 15 1.57 0.38 6.45
C TYR A 15 1.16 1.22 7.67
N VAL A 16 1.00 2.54 7.49
CA VAL A 16 0.53 3.44 8.57
C VAL A 16 -0.89 3.08 8.99
N LEU A 17 -1.79 2.77 8.05
CA LEU A 17 -3.14 2.31 8.37
C LEU A 17 -3.14 1.02 9.17
N CYS A 18 -2.28 0.05 8.85
CA CYS A 18 -2.15 -1.18 9.64
C CYS A 18 -1.66 -0.89 11.06
N ALA A 19 -0.72 0.04 11.22
CA ALA A 19 -0.25 0.47 12.55
C ALA A 19 -1.36 1.13 13.37
N LEU A 20 -2.15 2.01 12.75
CA LEU A 20 -3.32 2.63 13.40
C LEU A 20 -4.40 1.59 13.75
N GLY A 21 -4.68 0.67 12.83
CA GLY A 21 -5.63 -0.43 13.06
C GLY A 21 -5.22 -1.29 14.25
N LEU A 22 -3.93 -1.56 14.40
CA LEU A 22 -3.38 -2.29 15.53
C LEU A 22 -3.67 -1.59 16.88
N ILE A 23 -3.50 -0.27 16.93
CA ILE A 23 -3.80 0.55 18.12
C ILE A 23 -5.31 0.52 18.43
N VAL A 24 -6.15 0.70 17.42
CA VAL A 24 -7.62 0.73 17.57
C VAL A 24 -8.14 -0.63 18.03
N CYS A 25 -7.71 -1.72 17.39
CA CYS A 25 -8.09 -3.07 17.78
C CYS A 25 -7.58 -3.43 19.18
N ALA A 26 -6.35 -3.05 19.54
CA ALA A 26 -5.83 -3.23 20.90
C ALA A 26 -6.65 -2.48 21.93
N GLY A 27 -7.00 -1.22 21.67
CA GLY A 27 -7.89 -0.43 22.52
C GLY A 27 -9.24 -1.11 22.71
N ALA A 28 -9.86 -1.58 21.62
CA ALA A 28 -11.14 -2.26 21.67
C ALA A 28 -11.11 -3.53 22.54
N VAL A 29 -10.02 -4.32 22.49
CA VAL A 29 -9.83 -5.49 23.35
C VAL A 29 -9.62 -5.09 24.81
N VAL A 30 -8.75 -4.11 25.07
CA VAL A 30 -8.42 -3.65 26.44
C VAL A 30 -9.64 -3.07 27.14
N TRP A 31 -10.45 -2.27 26.44
CA TRP A 31 -11.68 -1.68 26.97
C TRP A 31 -12.92 -2.57 26.81
N ARG A 32 -12.76 -3.80 26.31
CA ARG A 32 -13.85 -4.79 26.11
C ARG A 32 -15.05 -4.24 25.33
N LEU A 33 -14.77 -3.46 24.29
CA LEU A 33 -15.80 -2.87 23.45
C LEU A 33 -16.48 -3.93 22.56
N GLY A 34 -17.82 -3.89 22.45
CA GLY A 34 -18.58 -4.70 21.50
C GLY A 34 -18.90 -6.14 21.92
N GLY A 35 -18.75 -6.48 23.21
CA GLY A 35 -19.09 -7.83 23.71
C GLY A 35 -18.19 -8.93 23.16
N ALA A 36 -18.63 -10.19 23.25
CA ALA A 36 -17.81 -11.36 22.88
C ALA A 36 -17.45 -11.37 21.38
N GLU A 37 -18.41 -11.12 20.50
CA GLU A 37 -18.18 -11.05 19.05
C GLU A 37 -17.26 -9.89 18.66
N GLY A 38 -17.45 -8.71 19.27
CA GLY A 38 -16.60 -7.54 19.05
C GLY A 38 -15.15 -7.79 19.47
N MET A 39 -14.93 -8.50 20.59
CA MET A 39 -13.60 -8.88 21.05
C MET A 39 -12.92 -9.90 20.13
N VAL A 40 -13.66 -10.88 19.60
CA VAL A 40 -13.13 -11.84 18.61
C VAL A 40 -12.70 -11.12 17.33
N MET A 41 -13.55 -10.23 16.82
CA MET A 41 -13.23 -9.44 15.62
C MET A 41 -12.04 -8.49 15.84
N ALA A 42 -11.98 -7.84 17.01
CA ALA A 42 -10.86 -6.99 17.37
C ALA A 42 -9.56 -7.80 17.50
N GLY A 43 -9.60 -9.01 18.07
CA GLY A 43 -8.47 -9.93 18.15
C GLY A 43 -7.97 -10.37 16.77
N LEU A 44 -8.88 -10.73 15.86
CA LEU A 44 -8.57 -11.04 14.47
C LEU A 44 -7.95 -9.84 13.74
N GLY A 45 -8.48 -8.64 13.95
CA GLY A 45 -7.95 -7.40 13.40
C GLY A 45 -6.53 -7.12 13.90
N LEU A 46 -6.28 -7.33 15.20
CA LEU A 46 -4.99 -7.20 15.85
C LEU A 46 -3.94 -8.12 15.21
N LEU A 47 -4.26 -9.41 15.09
CA LEU A 47 -3.38 -10.40 14.47
C LEU A 47 -3.10 -10.06 13.01
N SER A 48 -4.14 -9.72 12.25
CA SER A 48 -4.02 -9.37 10.84
C SER A 48 -3.11 -8.15 10.64
N CYS A 49 -3.31 -7.09 11.42
CA CYS A 49 -2.46 -5.90 11.36
C CYS A 49 -1.01 -6.21 11.75
N ALA A 50 -0.79 -7.02 12.80
CA ALA A 50 0.55 -7.40 13.22
C ALA A 50 1.30 -8.20 12.15
N VAL A 51 0.64 -9.20 11.54
CA VAL A 51 1.21 -9.98 10.44
C VAL A 51 1.55 -9.08 9.26
N LEU A 52 0.63 -8.20 8.85
CA LEU A 52 0.85 -7.30 7.72
C LEU A 52 2.01 -6.32 7.97
N LEU A 53 2.15 -5.77 9.18
CA LEU A 53 3.29 -4.89 9.51
C LEU A 53 4.64 -5.63 9.45
N VAL A 54 4.67 -6.93 9.74
CA VAL A 54 5.90 -7.75 9.67
C VAL A 54 6.18 -8.25 8.25
N MET A 55 5.15 -8.53 7.46
CA MET A 55 5.28 -9.08 6.10
C MET A 55 5.46 -7.99 5.03
N MET A 56 4.77 -6.85 5.15
CA MET A 56 4.89 -5.73 4.20
C MET A 56 6.34 -5.28 3.94
N PRO A 57 7.25 -5.20 4.92
CA PRO A 57 8.64 -4.86 4.65
C PRO A 57 9.37 -5.83 3.73
N ARG A 58 8.93 -7.09 3.68
CA ARG A 58 9.46 -8.12 2.78
C ARG A 58 8.82 -8.07 1.41
N TRP A 59 7.56 -7.63 1.32
CA TRP A 59 6.78 -7.57 0.07
C TRP A 59 6.77 -6.19 -0.59
N ALA A 60 7.31 -5.17 0.07
CA ALA A 60 7.39 -3.83 -0.49
C ALA A 60 8.23 -3.82 -1.78
N LEU A 61 7.55 -3.53 -2.89
CA LEU A 61 8.16 -3.25 -4.19
C LEU A 61 9.05 -2.01 -4.05
N ASP A 62 10.14 -1.97 -4.82
CA ASP A 62 11.02 -0.80 -4.80
C ASP A 62 10.33 0.34 -5.56
N GLY A 63 10.01 1.43 -4.86
CA GLY A 63 9.26 2.56 -5.44
C GLY A 63 10.00 3.26 -6.56
N ASN A 64 11.33 3.12 -6.62
CA ASN A 64 12.14 3.63 -7.71
C ASN A 64 11.86 2.83 -9.01
N GLU A 65 11.76 1.51 -8.89
CA GLU A 65 11.51 0.63 -10.02
C GLU A 65 10.08 0.80 -10.57
N GLU A 66 9.09 1.01 -9.69
CA GLU A 66 7.74 1.38 -10.12
C GLU A 66 7.69 2.77 -10.77
N GLY A 67 8.45 3.74 -10.23
CA GLY A 67 8.57 5.08 -10.78
C GLY A 67 9.10 5.06 -12.20
N GLU A 68 10.18 4.31 -12.44
CA GLU A 68 10.76 4.11 -13.77
C GLU A 68 9.80 3.40 -14.72
N ARG A 69 9.12 2.33 -14.27
CA ARG A 69 8.12 1.63 -15.11
C ARG A 69 6.98 2.56 -15.52
N ARG A 70 6.51 3.42 -14.61
CA ARG A 70 5.48 4.44 -14.91
C ARG A 70 6.01 5.55 -15.82
N ALA A 71 7.27 5.94 -15.71
CA ALA A 71 7.90 6.91 -16.60
C ALA A 71 8.04 6.34 -18.03
N ARG A 72 8.54 5.11 -18.17
CA ARG A 72 8.64 4.40 -19.46
C ARG A 72 7.27 4.21 -20.10
N ALA A 73 6.25 3.83 -19.33
CA ALA A 73 4.89 3.71 -19.84
C ALA A 73 4.29 5.05 -20.29
N ARG A 74 4.68 6.17 -19.68
CA ARG A 74 4.28 7.51 -20.12
C ARG A 74 4.97 7.93 -21.40
N ALA A 75 6.29 7.74 -21.50
CA ALA A 75 7.06 8.01 -22.71
C ALA A 75 6.54 7.23 -23.92
N ALA A 76 6.31 5.92 -23.78
CA ALA A 76 5.75 5.09 -24.86
C ALA A 76 4.35 5.56 -25.31
N ARG A 77 3.52 6.06 -24.39
CA ARG A 77 2.19 6.63 -24.73
C ARG A 77 2.31 7.96 -25.47
N GLU A 78 3.33 8.76 -25.17
CA GLU A 78 3.59 10.03 -25.85
C GLU A 78 4.11 9.81 -27.26
N GLU A 79 5.03 8.86 -27.45
CA GLU A 79 5.49 8.44 -28.78
C GLU A 79 4.33 7.97 -29.65
N LEU A 80 3.45 7.10 -29.12
CA LEU A 80 2.26 6.66 -29.83
C LEU A 80 1.32 7.82 -30.20
N ARG A 81 1.18 8.83 -29.33
CA ARG A 81 0.38 10.04 -29.63
C ARG A 81 1.00 10.89 -30.72
N GLN A 82 2.34 11.02 -30.74
CA GLN A 82 3.06 11.76 -31.78
C GLN A 82 2.98 11.04 -33.13
N SER A 83 3.22 9.73 -33.17
CA SER A 83 3.05 8.93 -34.39
C SER A 83 1.62 8.99 -34.93
N ARG A 84 0.61 8.96 -34.04
CA ARG A 84 -0.81 9.10 -34.43
C ARG A 84 -1.14 10.48 -34.99
N ARG A 85 -0.52 11.55 -34.49
CA ARG A 85 -0.72 12.92 -35.01
C ARG A 85 0.00 13.13 -36.34
N GLY A 86 1.21 12.61 -36.50
CA GLY A 86 1.95 12.69 -37.77
C GLY A 86 1.28 11.93 -38.92
N SER A 87 0.63 10.80 -38.64
CA SER A 87 -0.12 10.04 -39.65
C SER A 87 -1.46 10.67 -40.06
N SER A 88 -1.94 11.70 -39.36
CA SER A 88 -3.20 12.40 -39.68
C SER A 88 -2.99 13.62 -40.58
N GLN A 89 -1.74 13.97 -40.89
CA GLN A 89 -1.35 15.17 -41.66
C GLN A 89 -0.87 14.84 -43.08
N ASN A 90 -0.80 13.56 -43.45
CA ASN A 90 -0.64 13.03 -44.81
C ASN A 90 -1.95 12.39 -45.27
#